data_AF-A0A370HEK1-F1
#
_entry.id   AF-A0A370HEK1-F1
#
_cell.length_a   1.000
_cell.length_b   1.000
_cell.length_c   1.000
_cell.angle_alpha   90.00
_cell.angle_beta   90.00
_cell.angle_gamma   90.00
#
_symmetry.space_group_name_H-M   'P 1'
#
loop_
_entity.id
_entity.type
_entity.pdbx_description
1 polymer ?
#
loop_
_entity_poly.entity_id
_entity_poly.type
_entity_poly.pdbx_seq_one_letter_code
_entity_poly.pdbx_strand_id
1 'polypeptide(L)'
;MTCSAPIRDLTAPYVLDSLPDHERQAFENHLGGCPSCGRDVAELRAAVVQMAVACAQKPAPGMRERVLDSIRATPQHPPEEPQPPPAAPRPARRWPVRIETEIVAATAAPIPPDAPPAANRPPGHPHRPHA
;
A
#
# COMPACT_ATOMS: atom_id res chain seq x y z
N MET A 1 10.35 16.55 -14.29
CA MET A 1 9.01 16.92 -13.77
C MET A 1 9.10 18.34 -13.23
N THR A 2 8.09 19.17 -13.45
CA THR A 2 8.06 20.54 -12.92
C THR A 2 7.41 20.55 -11.53
N CYS A 3 7.98 21.32 -10.60
CA CYS A 3 7.40 21.53 -9.27
C CYS A 3 6.40 22.68 -9.33
N SER A 4 5.12 22.41 -9.05
CA SER A 4 4.06 23.44 -8.96
C SER A 4 3.70 23.73 -7.50
N ALA A 5 3.04 24.86 -7.24
CA ALA A 5 2.61 25.19 -5.88
C ALA A 5 1.66 24.14 -5.27
N PRO A 6 0.59 23.68 -5.96
CA PRO A 6 -0.34 22.71 -5.38
C PRO A 6 0.31 21.40 -4.93
N ILE A 7 1.26 20.87 -5.72
CA ILE A 7 1.95 19.63 -5.33
C ILE A 7 2.96 19.88 -4.20
N ARG A 8 3.61 21.05 -4.15
CA ARG A 8 4.52 21.41 -3.06
C ARG A 8 3.78 21.61 -1.74
N ASP A 9 2.55 22.12 -1.78
CA ASP A 9 1.73 22.34 -0.58
C ASP A 9 1.38 21.02 0.15
N LEU A 10 1.50 19.87 -0.53
CA LEU A 10 1.35 18.55 0.09
C LEU A 10 2.54 18.13 0.97
N THR A 11 3.65 18.87 0.97
CA THR A 11 4.86 18.49 1.72
C THR A 11 4.60 18.39 3.22
N ALA A 12 3.95 19.40 3.82
CA ALA A 12 3.64 19.39 5.24
C ALA A 12 2.68 18.26 5.66
N PRO A 13 1.50 18.08 5.02
CA PRO A 13 0.61 16.98 5.36
C PRO A 13 1.22 15.60 5.06
N TYR A 14 2.09 15.48 4.04
CA TYR A 14 2.85 14.23 3.80
C TYR A 14 3.76 13.88 4.99
N VAL A 15 4.51 14.85 5.50
CA VAL A 15 5.44 14.64 6.63
C VAL A 15 4.69 14.30 7.92
N LEU A 16 3.50 14.85 8.11
CA LEU A 16 2.63 14.60 9.26
C LEU A 16 1.73 13.37 9.10
N ASP A 17 1.90 12.60 8.02
CA ASP A 17 1.10 11.42 7.70
C ASP A 17 -0.41 11.69 7.60
N SER A 18 -0.80 12.89 7.19
CA SER A 18 -2.20 13.36 7.17
C SER A 18 -2.82 13.42 5.78
N LEU A 19 -2.14 12.88 4.76
CA LEU A 19 -2.67 12.81 3.40
C LEU A 19 -3.60 11.60 3.20
N PRO A 20 -4.71 11.75 2.46
CA PRO A 20 -5.43 10.62 1.90
C PRO A 20 -4.55 9.87 0.89
N ASP A 21 -4.83 8.58 0.69
CA ASP A 21 -3.96 7.68 -0.09
C ASP A 21 -3.67 8.16 -1.52
N HIS A 22 -4.66 8.74 -2.19
CA HIS A 22 -4.51 9.23 -3.56
C HIS A 22 -3.55 10.45 -3.65
N GLU A 23 -3.59 11.36 -2.67
CA GLU A 23 -2.68 12.51 -2.60
C GLU A 23 -1.27 12.07 -2.20
N ARG A 24 -1.17 11.12 -1.26
CA ARG A 24 0.11 10.51 -0.89
C ARG A 24 0.79 9.88 -2.10
N GLN A 25 0.08 9.05 -2.86
CA GLN A 25 0.64 8.38 -4.03
C GLN A 25 1.08 9.40 -5.09
N ALA A 26 0.27 10.45 -5.33
CA ALA A 26 0.63 11.52 -6.25
C ALA A 26 1.91 12.26 -5.80
N PHE A 27 2.04 12.55 -4.51
CA PHE A 27 3.21 13.20 -3.95
C PHE A 27 4.45 12.30 -3.98
N GLU A 28 4.33 11.00 -3.69
CA GLU A 28 5.44 10.05 -3.77
C GLU A 28 5.97 9.88 -5.20
N ASN A 29 5.07 9.81 -6.18
CA ASN A 29 5.45 9.83 -7.59
C ASN A 29 6.23 11.11 -7.95
N HIS A 30 5.81 12.26 -7.39
CA HIS A 30 6.52 13.53 -7.56
C HIS A 30 7.90 13.54 -6.89
N LEU A 31 8.03 12.99 -5.68
CA LEU A 31 9.30 12.89 -4.95
C LEU A 31 10.35 12.11 -5.74
N GLY A 32 9.94 11.09 -6.50
CA GLY A 32 10.83 10.35 -7.40
C GLY A 32 11.49 11.22 -8.48
N GLY A 33 10.94 12.38 -8.80
CA GLY A 33 11.42 13.28 -9.87
C GLY A 33 11.79 14.70 -9.43
N CYS A 34 11.71 15.04 -8.14
CA CYS A 34 11.85 16.41 -7.65
C CYS A 34 12.76 16.53 -6.41
N PRO A 35 14.06 16.81 -6.59
CA PRO A 35 15.02 16.90 -5.49
C PRO A 35 14.73 18.01 -4.47
N SER A 36 14.11 19.13 -4.87
CA SER A 36 13.75 20.22 -3.94
C SER A 36 12.70 19.77 -2.94
N CYS A 37 11.64 19.10 -3.40
CA CYS A 37 10.61 18.55 -2.52
C CYS A 37 11.19 17.47 -1.60
N GLY A 38 12.14 16.66 -2.08
CA GLY A 38 12.87 15.71 -1.23
C GLY A 38 13.66 16.40 -0.11
N ARG A 39 14.27 17.57 -0.39
CA ARG A 39 14.94 18.39 0.63
C ARG A 39 13.95 18.96 1.64
N ASP A 40 12.85 19.54 1.17
CA ASP A 40 11.82 20.12 2.03
C ASP A 40 11.23 19.06 2.98
N VAL A 41 10.98 17.83 2.48
CA VAL A 41 10.55 16.69 3.30
C VAL A 41 11.59 16.34 4.36
N ALA A 42 12.88 16.29 4.01
CA ALA A 42 13.94 15.96 4.97
C ALA A 42 14.05 17.01 6.09
N GLU A 43 14.00 18.30 5.73
CA GLU A 43 14.06 19.42 6.67
C GLU A 43 12.84 19.43 7.61
N LEU A 44 11.63 19.28 7.05
CA LEU A 44 10.41 19.22 7.85
C LEU A 44 10.37 17.98 8.76
N ARG A 45 10.82 16.81 8.30
CA ARG A 45 10.92 15.61 9.14
C ARG A 45 11.83 15.85 10.34
N ALA A 46 12.97 16.52 10.15
CA ALA A 46 13.87 16.87 11.24
C ALA A 46 13.17 17.76 12.29
N ALA A 47 12.39 18.75 11.84
CA ALA A 47 11.59 19.59 12.74
C ALA A 47 10.52 18.79 13.50
N VAL A 48 9.79 17.91 12.81
CA VAL A 48 8.77 17.05 13.42
C VAL A 48 9.37 16.11 14.46
N VAL A 49 10.59 15.59 14.25
CA VAL A 49 11.29 14.80 15.27
C VAL A 49 11.53 15.62 16.54
N GLN A 50 11.93 16.89 16.43
CA GLN A 50 12.11 17.74 17.62
C GLN A 50 10.79 17.96 18.37
N MET A 51 9.68 18.14 17.65
CA MET A 51 8.35 18.23 18.25
C MET A 51 7.95 16.93 18.97
N ALA A 52 8.18 15.78 18.33
CA ALA A 52 7.89 14.48 18.92
C ALA A 52 8.69 14.23 20.20
N VAL A 53 9.97 14.62 20.23
CA VAL A 53 10.81 14.54 21.43
C VAL A 53 10.29 15.46 22.54
N ALA A 54 9.92 16.69 22.21
CA ALA A 54 9.41 17.66 23.19
C ALA A 54 8.11 17.19 23.88
N CYS A 55 7.27 16.44 23.17
CA CYS A 55 6.00 15.91 23.69
C CYS A 55 6.09 14.45 24.18
N ALA A 56 7.28 13.84 24.16
CA ALA A 56 7.44 12.43 24.51
C ALA A 56 7.17 12.16 26.01
N GLN A 57 6.42 11.10 26.30
CA GLN A 57 6.12 10.66 27.65
C GLN A 57 6.79 9.32 27.94
N LYS A 58 7.16 9.08 29.20
CA LYS A 58 7.73 7.80 29.61
C LYS A 58 6.68 6.68 29.47
N PRO A 59 6.96 5.60 28.73
CA PRO A 59 6.04 4.48 28.62
C PRO A 59 5.90 3.75 29.97
N ALA A 60 4.74 3.11 30.18
CA ALA A 60 4.50 2.32 31.38
C ALA A 60 5.56 1.21 31.55
N PRO A 61 5.94 0.84 32.79
CA PRO A 61 6.85 -0.28 33.04
C PRO A 61 6.37 -1.57 32.34
N GLY A 62 7.31 -2.34 31.81
CA GLY A 62 7.01 -3.60 31.10
C GLY A 62 6.40 -3.44 29.70
N MET A 63 6.17 -2.21 29.20
CA MET A 63 5.55 -2.00 27.88
C MET A 63 6.37 -2.62 26.74
N ARG A 64 7.70 -2.54 26.82
CA ARG A 64 8.59 -3.11 25.82
C ARG A 64 8.43 -4.63 25.77
N GLU A 65 8.46 -5.28 26.92
CA GLU A 65 8.31 -6.73 27.06
C GLU A 65 6.95 -7.18 26.52
N ARG A 66 5.86 -6.50 26.92
CA ARG A 66 4.51 -6.80 26.40
C ARG A 66 4.41 -6.69 24.87
N VAL A 67 5.02 -5.65 24.28
CA VAL A 67 5.04 -5.48 22.82
C VAL A 67 5.86 -6.60 22.16
N LEU A 68 7.03 -6.93 22.69
CA LEU A 68 7.89 -7.99 22.15
C LEU A 68 7.23 -9.37 22.25
N ASP A 69 6.53 -9.66 23.35
CA ASP A 69 5.77 -10.90 23.51
C ASP A 69 4.60 -10.98 22.52
N SER A 70 3.88 -9.87 22.31
CA SER A 70 2.83 -9.78 21.28
C SER A 70 3.38 -10.03 19.88
N ILE A 71 4.53 -9.43 19.53
CA ILE A 71 5.17 -9.62 18.22
C ILE A 71 5.51 -11.10 17.99
N ARG A 72 6.06 -11.79 18.99
CA ARG A 72 6.40 -13.22 18.90
C ARG A 72 5.17 -14.11 18.73
N ALA A 73 4.05 -13.74 19.36
CA ALA A 73 2.81 -14.49 19.29
C ALA A 73 2.02 -14.24 17.99
N THR A 74 2.26 -13.13 17.29
CA THR A 74 1.57 -12.79 16.04
C THR A 74 2.35 -13.33 14.82
N PRO A 75 1.75 -14.20 13.99
CA PRO A 75 2.33 -14.55 12.68
C PRO A 75 2.50 -13.28 11.84
N GLN A 76 3.74 -12.97 11.47
CA GLN A 76 4.06 -11.74 10.71
C GLN A 76 3.77 -11.87 9.22
N HIS A 77 3.73 -13.11 8.72
CA HIS A 77 3.44 -13.43 7.33
C HIS A 77 2.15 -14.25 7.24
N PRO A 78 1.40 -14.14 6.14
CA PRO A 78 0.34 -15.08 5.83
C PRO A 78 0.87 -16.52 5.89
N PRO A 79 0.06 -17.49 6.34
CA PRO A 79 0.43 -18.90 6.24
C PRO A 79 0.83 -19.21 4.80
N GLU A 80 1.93 -19.93 4.64
CA GLU A 80 2.37 -20.37 3.31
C GLU A 80 1.30 -21.31 2.75
N GLU A 81 0.62 -20.87 1.69
CA GLU A 81 -0.37 -21.72 1.02
C GLU A 81 0.39 -22.91 0.42
N PRO A 82 -0.07 -24.16 0.65
CA PRO A 82 0.52 -25.33 0.01
C PRO A 82 0.54 -25.12 -1.50
N GLN A 83 1.74 -24.95 -2.06
CA GLN A 83 1.86 -24.78 -3.50
C GLN A 83 1.35 -26.06 -4.18
N PRO A 84 0.36 -25.97 -5.09
CA PRO A 84 -0.10 -27.14 -5.82
C PRO A 84 1.10 -27.74 -6.58
N PRO A 85 1.21 -29.08 -6.64
CA PRO A 85 2.32 -29.73 -7.32
C PRO A 85 2.44 -29.21 -8.75
N PRO A 86 3.67 -29.07 -9.29
CA PRO A 86 3.88 -28.56 -10.63
C PRO A 86 3.03 -29.33 -11.63
N ALA A 87 2.24 -28.60 -12.42
CA ALA A 87 1.35 -29.20 -13.40
C ALA A 87 2.16 -30.06 -14.38
N ALA A 88 1.74 -31.31 -14.56
CA ALA A 88 2.36 -32.20 -15.53
C ALA A 88 2.34 -31.56 -16.94
N PRO A 89 3.40 -31.72 -17.75
CA PRO A 89 3.45 -31.16 -19.09
C PRO A 89 2.26 -31.69 -19.91
N ARG A 90 1.39 -30.77 -20.35
CA ARG A 90 0.24 -31.11 -21.20
C ARG A 90 0.78 -31.49 -22.59
N PRO A 91 0.38 -32.64 -23.17
CA PRO A 91 0.82 -32.99 -24.51
C PRO A 91 0.35 -31.91 -25.49
N ALA A 92 1.28 -31.38 -26.28
CA ALA A 92 0.98 -30.38 -27.30
C ALA A 92 0.03 -31.00 -28.34
N ARG A 93 -1.26 -30.70 -28.23
CA ARG A 93 -2.23 -30.99 -29.29
C ARG A 93 -1.88 -30.07 -30.46
N ARG A 94 -1.26 -30.62 -31.50
CA ARG A 94 -1.03 -29.92 -32.77
C ARG A 94 -2.37 -29.77 -33.47
N TRP A 95 -3.04 -28.64 -33.24
CA TRP A 95 -4.16 -28.20 -34.07
C TRP A 95 -3.58 -27.55 -35.33
N PRO A 96 -4.03 -27.88 -36.55
CA PRO A 96 -3.65 -27.13 -37.74
C PRO A 96 -4.24 -25.72 -37.63
N VAL A 97 -3.39 -24.74 -37.32
CA VAL A 97 -3.76 -23.33 -37.32
C VAL A 97 -3.83 -22.87 -38.77
N ARG A 98 -5.04 -22.61 -39.28
CA ARG A 98 -5.21 -21.73 -40.45
C ARG A 98 -5.14 -20.31 -39.93
N ILE A 99 -4.08 -19.61 -40.30
CA ILE A 99 -3.91 -18.19 -39.97
C ILE A 99 -4.61 -17.40 -41.07
N GLU A 100 -5.84 -16.98 -40.82
CA GLU A 100 -6.44 -15.86 -41.55
C GLU A 100 -6.08 -14.60 -40.77
N THR A 101 -5.21 -13.77 -41.34
CA THR A 101 -4.77 -12.52 -40.74
C THR A 101 -5.82 -11.44 -40.95
N GLU A 102 -6.71 -11.25 -39.98
CA GLU A 102 -7.45 -10.00 -39.83
C GLU A 102 -6.79 -9.14 -38.74
N ILE A 103 -6.29 -7.98 -39.16
CA ILE A 103 -5.73 -6.96 -38.27
C ILE A 103 -6.91 -6.24 -37.63
N VAL A 104 -7.26 -6.61 -36.39
CA VAL A 104 -8.18 -5.84 -35.55
C VAL A 104 -7.38 -4.82 -34.74
N ALA A 105 -7.56 -3.54 -35.06
CA ALA A 105 -7.07 -2.45 -34.24
C ALA A 105 -7.87 -2.40 -32.92
N ALA A 106 -7.29 -2.90 -31.83
CA ALA A 106 -7.88 -2.83 -30.50
C ALA A 106 -7.66 -1.43 -29.90
N THR A 107 -8.71 -0.60 -29.92
CA THR A 107 -8.78 0.57 -29.03
C THR A 107 -9.09 0.09 -27.62
N ALA A 108 -8.08 0.11 -26.73
CA ALA A 108 -8.28 -0.12 -25.32
C ALA A 108 -9.15 0.99 -24.72
N ALA A 109 -10.36 0.66 -24.28
CA ALA A 109 -11.14 1.54 -23.42
C ALA A 109 -10.55 1.53 -21.99
N PRO A 110 -10.40 2.69 -21.33
CA PRO A 110 -9.86 2.76 -19.98
C PRO A 110 -10.83 2.16 -18.95
N ILE A 111 -10.28 1.40 -18.00
CA ILE A 111 -10.98 0.90 -16.81
C ILE A 111 -11.29 2.10 -15.91
N PRO A 112 -12.55 2.30 -15.45
CA PRO A 112 -12.88 3.40 -14.56
C PRO A 112 -12.16 3.23 -13.21
N PRO A 113 -11.59 4.31 -12.65
CA PRO A 113 -10.71 4.27 -11.47
C PRO A 113 -11.41 3.96 -10.13
N ASP A 114 -12.72 3.67 -10.15
CA ASP A 114 -13.57 3.68 -8.96
C ASP A 114 -14.26 2.34 -8.68
N ALA A 115 -13.69 1.23 -9.17
CA ALA A 115 -14.16 -0.10 -8.78
C ALA A 115 -13.64 -0.41 -7.36
N PRO A 116 -14.49 -0.45 -6.33
CA PRO A 116 -14.05 -0.77 -4.98
C PRO A 116 -13.57 -2.23 -4.94
N PRO A 117 -12.47 -2.54 -4.22
CA PRO A 117 -12.05 -3.93 -4.03
C PRO A 117 -13.16 -4.70 -3.30
N ALA A 118 -13.38 -5.94 -3.73
CA ALA A 118 -14.35 -6.84 -3.10
C ALA A 118 -14.06 -6.93 -1.59
N ALA A 119 -14.96 -6.37 -0.78
CA ALA A 119 -14.84 -6.39 0.66
C ALA A 119 -14.86 -7.85 1.15
N ASN A 120 -13.73 -8.32 1.67
CA ASN A 120 -13.65 -9.62 2.33
C ASN A 120 -14.35 -9.49 3.69
N ARG A 121 -15.64 -9.81 3.73
CA ARG A 121 -16.46 -9.72 4.94
C ARG A 121 -16.08 -10.90 5.84
N PRO A 122 -15.52 -10.67 7.05
CA PRO A 122 -15.28 -11.76 7.98
C PRO A 122 -16.63 -12.40 8.38
N PRO A 123 -16.66 -13.71 8.67
CA PRO A 123 -17.87 -14.37 9.14
C PRO A 123 -18.34 -13.71 10.45
N GLY A 124 -19.61 -13.29 10.47
CA GLY A 124 -20.19 -12.59 11.63
C GLY A 124 -20.22 -13.48 12.86
N HIS A 125 -19.67 -13.00 13.97
CA HIS A 125 -19.87 -13.62 15.28
C HIS A 125 -21.28 -13.28 15.79
N PRO A 126 -22.03 -14.26 16.33
CA PRO A 126 -23.35 -13.98 16.92
C PRO A 126 -23.20 -13.10 18.17
N HIS A 127 -23.89 -11.96 18.19
CA HIS A 127 -24.00 -11.10 19.36
C HIS A 127 -24.76 -11.84 20.48
N ARG A 128 -24.09 -12.05 21.61
CA ARG A 128 -24.73 -12.46 22.87
C ARG A 128 -25.37 -11.23 23.53
N PRO A 129 -26.67 -11.22 23.85
CA PRO A 129 -27.25 -10.15 24.63
C PRO A 129 -26.73 -10.22 26.07
N HIS A 130 -26.31 -9.07 26.60
CA HIS A 130 -26.11 -8.89 28.03
C HIS A 130 -27.47 -8.59 28.68
N ALA A 131 -27.78 -9.34 29.74
CA ALA A 131 -28.92 -9.10 30.62
C ALA A 131 -28.62 -7.95 31.59
#